data_AF-A0AAD5JQ35-F1
#
_entry.id   AF-A0AAD5JQ35-F1
#
_cell.length_a   1.000
_cell.length_b   1.000
_cell.length_c   1.000
_cell.angle_alpha   90.00
_cell.angle_beta   90.00
_cell.angle_gamma   90.00
#
_symmetry.space_group_name_H-M   'P 1'
#
loop_
_entity.id
_entity.type
_entity.pdbx_description
1 polymer ?
#
loop_
_entity_poly.entity_id
_entity_poly.type
_entity_poly.pdbx_seq_one_letter_code
_entity_poly.pdbx_strand_id
1 'polypeptide(L)'
;MSNPNVYLKTARYGKDLVRLLRVYREPSGVQRCTELTVRLLLEGDIETSFTKADNTVVVTTDTCKNTVNVLAKRSQNVDNIEVFAQELTRHVLNQYRHISSVHVKIIKHKWTRLNVDGKPHPHSFVRDGED
;
A
#
# COMPACT_ATOMS: atom_id res chain seq x y z
N MET A 1 -23.18 -11.63 -29.25
CA MET A 1 -23.06 -13.06 -28.89
C MET A 1 -21.62 -13.29 -28.48
N SER A 2 -21.37 -13.78 -27.27
CA SER A 2 -20.02 -14.12 -26.79
C SER A 2 -19.44 -15.25 -27.65
N ASN A 3 -18.21 -15.09 -28.12
CA ASN A 3 -17.49 -16.14 -28.81
C ASN A 3 -17.21 -17.27 -27.79
N PRO A 4 -17.75 -18.49 -27.96
CA PRO A 4 -17.72 -19.53 -26.92
C PRO A 4 -16.31 -20.04 -26.56
N ASN A 5 -15.27 -19.58 -27.27
CA ASN A 5 -13.89 -20.02 -27.09
C ASN A 5 -13.00 -19.03 -26.33
N VAL A 6 -13.53 -17.92 -25.80
CA VAL A 6 -12.72 -16.93 -25.06
C VAL A 6 -13.37 -16.58 -23.74
N TYR A 7 -12.61 -16.68 -22.66
CA TYR A 7 -13.04 -16.34 -21.30
C TYR A 7 -11.91 -15.70 -20.50
N LEU A 8 -12.26 -14.91 -19.48
CA LEU A 8 -11.28 -14.27 -18.61
C LEU A 8 -10.75 -15.28 -17.59
N LYS A 9 -9.57 -15.86 -17.84
CA LYS A 9 -8.99 -16.87 -16.94
C LYS A 9 -8.56 -16.31 -15.58
N THR A 10 -7.96 -15.12 -15.57
CA THR A 10 -7.50 -14.45 -14.34
C THR A 10 -7.42 -12.96 -14.60
N ALA A 11 -7.82 -12.14 -13.62
CA ALA A 11 -7.64 -10.70 -13.67
C ALA A 11 -7.32 -10.15 -12.28
N ARG A 12 -6.38 -9.20 -12.25
CA ARG A 12 -6.07 -8.39 -11.08
C ARG A 12 -5.86 -6.95 -11.51
N TYR A 13 -6.29 -6.00 -10.69
CA TYR A 13 -6.12 -4.57 -10.96
C TYR A 13 -5.92 -3.80 -9.66
N GLY A 14 -5.43 -2.56 -9.74
CA GLY A 14 -5.27 -1.73 -8.54
C GLY A 14 -4.31 -0.58 -8.78
N LYS A 15 -3.52 -0.23 -7.76
CA LYS A 15 -2.57 0.87 -7.82
C LYS A 15 -1.15 0.39 -7.53
N ASP A 16 -0.20 0.90 -8.30
CA ASP A 16 1.23 0.70 -8.10
C ASP A 16 1.91 2.05 -7.77
N LEU A 17 3.13 1.99 -7.26
CA LEU A 17 4.00 3.13 -6.97
C LEU A 17 3.37 4.19 -6.03
N VAL A 18 2.56 3.75 -5.06
CA VAL A 18 2.04 4.64 -4.02
C VAL A 18 3.16 4.92 -3.02
N ARG A 19 3.85 6.06 -3.18
CA ARG A 19 4.89 6.53 -2.25
C ARG A 19 4.28 7.25 -1.05
N LEU A 20 4.74 6.92 0.15
CA LEU A 20 4.35 7.59 1.40
C LEU A 20 5.53 7.69 2.37
N LEU A 21 5.54 8.76 3.16
CA LEU A 21 6.46 8.95 4.28
C LEU A 21 5.65 9.15 5.57
N ARG A 22 5.85 8.27 6.55
CA ARG A 22 5.29 8.40 7.90
C ARG A 22 6.34 8.97 8.83
N VAL A 23 6.01 10.06 9.52
CA VAL A 23 6.85 10.66 10.57
C VAL A 23 6.21 10.42 11.94
N TYR A 24 7.00 9.88 12.86
CA TYR A 24 6.68 9.68 14.28
C TYR A 24 7.42 10.75 15.08
N ARG A 25 6.70 11.47 15.96
CA ARG A 25 7.26 12.56 16.77
C ARG A 25 7.14 12.19 18.24
N GLU A 26 8.28 12.10 18.91
CA GLU A 26 8.33 11.78 20.34
C GLU A 26 8.28 13.07 21.18
N PRO A 27 7.79 13.01 22.43
CA PRO A 27 7.77 14.18 23.32
C PRO A 27 9.16 14.78 23.58
N SER A 28 10.22 13.97 23.46
CA SER A 28 11.63 14.40 23.56
C SER A 28 12.09 15.31 22.41
N GLY A 29 11.28 15.49 21.37
CA GLY A 29 11.65 16.18 20.13
C GLY A 29 12.34 15.28 19.10
N VAL A 30 12.65 14.03 19.45
CA VAL A 30 13.20 13.04 18.51
C VAL A 30 12.11 12.63 17.52
N GLN A 31 12.47 12.63 16.24
CA GLN A 31 11.61 12.14 15.16
C GLN A 31 12.15 10.82 14.61
N ARG A 32 11.26 9.92 14.22
CA ARG A 32 11.57 8.74 13.40
C ARG A 32 10.76 8.82 12.10
N CYS A 33 11.26 8.24 11.03
CA CYS A 33 10.52 8.19 9.78
C CYS A 33 10.59 6.81 9.12
N THR A 34 9.53 6.49 8.39
CA THR A 34 9.43 5.30 7.54
C THR A 34 8.92 5.75 6.19
N GLU A 35 9.67 5.47 5.14
CA GLU A 35 9.24 5.71 3.77
C GLU A 35 8.98 4.38 3.07
N LEU A 36 7.81 4.28 2.42
CA LEU A 36 7.38 3.08 1.71
C LEU A 36 7.00 3.39 0.27
N THR A 37 7.14 2.40 -0.61
CA THR A 37 6.43 2.33 -1.89
C THR A 37 5.54 1.10 -1.90
N VAL A 38 4.23 1.33 -2.05
CA VAL A 38 3.20 0.30 -1.91
C VAL A 38 2.53 0.04 -3.26
N ARG A 39 2.33 -1.24 -3.55
CA ARG A 39 1.45 -1.75 -4.60
C ARG A 39 0.32 -2.54 -3.97
N LEU A 40 -0.91 -2.24 -4.38
CA LEU A 40 -2.12 -2.89 -3.91
C LEU A 40 -2.93 -3.34 -5.13
N LEU A 41 -3.03 -4.66 -5.34
CA LEU A 41 -3.83 -5.26 -6.43
C LEU A 41 -4.94 -6.13 -5.85
N LEU A 42 -6.09 -6.13 -6.52
CA LEU A 42 -7.34 -6.77 -6.12
C LEU A 42 -7.74 -7.82 -7.14
N GLU A 43 -8.26 -8.95 -6.66
CA GLU A 43 -8.89 -10.01 -7.47
C GLU A 43 -10.24 -10.41 -6.85
N GLY A 44 -11.16 -10.89 -7.68
CA GLY A 44 -12.47 -11.35 -7.25
C GLY A 44 -13.48 -11.38 -8.40
N ASP A 45 -14.75 -11.15 -8.09
CA ASP A 45 -15.85 -11.15 -9.04
C ASP A 45 -15.88 -9.83 -9.85
N ILE A 46 -14.86 -9.63 -10.68
CA ILE A 46 -14.61 -8.37 -11.42
C ILE A 46 -14.71 -8.53 -12.95
N GLU A 47 -15.02 -9.73 -13.45
CA GLU A 47 -15.03 -10.06 -14.87
C GLU A 47 -15.97 -9.17 -15.71
N THR A 48 -17.10 -8.76 -15.15
CA THR A 48 -18.11 -7.95 -15.88
C THR A 48 -17.58 -6.58 -16.27
N SER A 49 -16.59 -6.04 -15.55
CA SER A 49 -15.90 -4.81 -15.94
C SER A 49 -15.14 -4.95 -17.27
N PHE A 50 -14.60 -6.13 -17.55
CA PHE A 50 -13.87 -6.43 -18.79
C PHE A 50 -14.80 -6.85 -19.93
N THR A 51 -15.82 -7.65 -19.62
CA THR A 51 -16.63 -8.35 -20.64
C THR A 51 -17.94 -7.62 -20.98
N LYS A 52 -18.42 -6.74 -20.10
CA LYS A 52 -19.73 -6.07 -20.22
C LYS A 52 -19.67 -4.56 -19.99
N ALA A 53 -18.47 -3.99 -19.81
CA ALA A 53 -18.28 -2.58 -19.42
C ALA A 53 -19.04 -2.20 -18.13
N ASP A 54 -19.23 -3.16 -17.23
CA ASP A 54 -19.90 -2.96 -15.95
C ASP A 54 -18.89 -2.53 -14.87
N ASN A 55 -18.86 -1.24 -14.59
CA ASN A 55 -17.97 -0.66 -13.59
C ASN A 55 -18.50 -0.75 -12.14
N THR A 56 -19.67 -1.37 -11.90
CA THR A 56 -20.24 -1.46 -10.53
C THR A 56 -19.40 -2.34 -9.60
N VAL A 57 -18.64 -3.28 -10.16
CA VAL A 57 -17.68 -4.16 -9.46
C VAL A 57 -16.29 -3.54 -9.30
N VAL A 58 -16.10 -2.27 -9.68
CA VAL A 58 -14.79 -1.62 -9.70
C VAL A 58 -14.61 -0.70 -8.48
N VAL A 59 -13.70 -1.09 -7.58
CA VAL A 59 -13.07 -0.19 -6.62
C VAL A 59 -12.02 0.62 -7.37
N THR A 60 -12.25 1.92 -7.55
CA THR A 60 -11.34 2.75 -8.36
C THR A 60 -9.89 2.67 -7.87
N THR A 61 -8.93 2.77 -8.80
CA THR A 61 -7.50 2.72 -8.43
C THR A 61 -7.10 3.93 -7.57
N ASP A 62 -7.83 5.05 -7.68
CA ASP A 62 -7.65 6.20 -6.79
C ASP A 62 -8.11 5.88 -5.35
N THR A 63 -9.21 5.15 -5.18
CA THR A 63 -9.62 4.62 -3.87
C THR A 63 -8.55 3.70 -3.29
N CYS A 64 -7.92 2.83 -4.09
CA CYS A 64 -6.80 2.00 -3.62
C CYS A 64 -5.65 2.86 -3.06
N LYS A 65 -5.26 3.94 -3.77
CA LYS A 65 -4.25 4.91 -3.30
C LYS A 65 -4.70 5.58 -1.99
N ASN A 66 -5.95 6.03 -1.92
CA ASN A 66 -6.49 6.72 -0.74
C ASN A 66 -6.57 5.79 0.47
N THR A 67 -6.94 4.53 0.28
CA THR A 67 -6.93 3.48 1.30
C THR A 67 -5.55 3.30 1.89
N VAL A 68 -4.50 3.21 1.05
CA VAL A 68 -3.11 3.14 1.53
C VAL A 68 -2.76 4.35 2.40
N ASN A 69 -3.09 5.56 1.96
CA ASN A 69 -2.81 6.79 2.71
C ASN A 69 -3.56 6.87 4.04
N VAL A 70 -4.86 6.55 4.05
CA VAL A 70 -5.70 6.59 5.25
C VAL A 70 -5.25 5.54 6.28
N LEU A 71 -4.93 4.33 5.83
CA LEU A 71 -4.43 3.29 6.72
C LEU A 71 -3.04 3.60 7.25
N ALA A 72 -2.13 4.16 6.44
CA ALA A 72 -0.82 4.61 6.93
C ALA A 72 -0.94 5.72 8.01
N LYS A 73 -1.97 6.57 7.92
CA LYS A 73 -2.24 7.60 8.94
C LYS A 73 -2.76 7.01 10.25
N ARG A 74 -3.59 5.95 10.19
CA ARG A 74 -4.26 5.34 11.35
C ARG A 74 -3.41 4.25 12.02
N SER A 75 -2.61 3.54 11.24
CA SER A 75 -1.77 2.45 11.71
C SER A 75 -0.59 2.95 12.54
N GLN A 76 -0.26 2.20 13.58
CA GLN A 76 0.99 2.34 14.32
C GLN A 76 2.12 1.50 13.70
N ASN A 77 1.79 0.58 12.81
CA ASN A 77 2.65 -0.50 12.33
C ASN A 77 3.30 -0.21 10.96
N VAL A 78 3.29 1.02 10.47
CA VAL A 78 3.83 1.36 9.13
C VAL A 78 5.32 1.00 9.00
N ASP A 79 6.07 0.99 10.10
CA ASP A 79 7.48 0.57 10.14
C ASP A 79 7.69 -0.96 10.09
N ASN A 80 6.68 -1.75 10.49
CA ASN A 80 6.57 -3.19 10.34
C ASN A 80 5.74 -3.52 9.10
N ILE A 81 6.42 -3.64 7.96
CA ILE A 81 5.76 -3.71 6.66
C ILE A 81 4.90 -4.96 6.49
N GLU A 82 5.23 -6.06 7.14
CA GLU A 82 4.46 -7.31 7.13
C GLU A 82 3.11 -7.12 7.82
N VAL A 83 3.09 -6.47 8.98
CA VAL A 83 1.85 -6.16 9.70
C VAL A 83 1.04 -5.11 8.93
N PHE A 84 1.68 -4.07 8.40
CA PHE A 84 0.98 -3.06 7.60
C PHE A 84 0.37 -3.66 6.32
N ALA A 85 1.06 -4.58 5.67
CA ALA A 85 0.51 -5.31 4.52
C ALA A 85 -0.73 -6.14 4.90
N GLN A 86 -0.71 -6.80 6.06
CA GLN A 86 -1.89 -7.52 6.57
C GLN A 86 -3.07 -6.60 6.88
N GLU A 87 -2.81 -5.41 7.43
CA GLU A 87 -3.85 -4.41 7.68
C GLU A 87 -4.51 -3.91 6.38
N LEU A 88 -3.71 -3.64 5.34
CA LEU A 88 -4.19 -3.29 4.00
C LEU A 88 -5.08 -4.41 3.42
N THR A 89 -4.58 -5.65 3.43
CA THR A 89 -5.30 -6.84 2.95
C THR A 89 -6.61 -7.03 3.69
N ARG A 90 -6.58 -7.03 5.04
CA ARG A 90 -7.77 -7.23 5.88
C ARG A 90 -8.81 -6.14 5.66
N HIS A 91 -8.40 -4.89 5.55
CA HIS A 91 -9.32 -3.78 5.30
C HIS A 91 -10.10 -3.99 4.00
N VAL A 92 -9.40 -4.31 2.90
CA VAL A 92 -10.04 -4.48 1.59
C VAL A 92 -10.98 -5.67 1.58
N LEU A 93 -10.55 -6.84 2.08
CA LEU A 93 -11.38 -8.05 2.11
C LEU A 93 -12.63 -7.88 2.99
N ASN A 94 -12.53 -7.13 4.09
CA ASN A 94 -13.69 -6.85 4.95
C ASN A 94 -14.65 -5.82 4.33
N GLN A 95 -14.12 -4.87 3.55
CA GLN A 95 -14.89 -3.77 2.98
C GLN A 95 -15.66 -4.18 1.72
N TYR A 96 -15.08 -5.04 0.88
CA TYR A 96 -15.61 -5.37 -0.44
C TYR A 96 -15.86 -6.88 -0.59
N ARG A 97 -17.12 -7.29 -0.41
CA ARG A 97 -17.52 -8.71 -0.42
C ARG A 97 -17.22 -9.45 -1.74
N HIS A 98 -17.15 -8.73 -2.86
CA HIS A 98 -16.86 -9.30 -4.19
C HIS A 98 -15.35 -9.43 -4.48
N ILE A 99 -14.48 -8.95 -3.58
CA ILE A 99 -13.02 -9.10 -3.69
C ILE A 99 -12.62 -10.33 -2.86
N SER A 100 -11.98 -11.31 -3.51
CA SER A 100 -11.60 -12.59 -2.89
C SER A 100 -10.12 -12.70 -2.54
N SER A 101 -9.26 -11.91 -3.21
CA SER A 101 -7.82 -11.90 -2.95
C SER A 101 -7.24 -10.49 -3.10
N VAL A 102 -6.21 -10.20 -2.30
CA VAL A 102 -5.51 -8.93 -2.28
C VAL A 102 -4.00 -9.21 -2.30
N HIS A 103 -3.30 -8.59 -3.23
CA HIS A 103 -1.86 -8.70 -3.37
C HIS A 103 -1.20 -7.38 -3.01
N VAL A 104 -0.51 -7.38 -1.87
CA VAL A 104 0.24 -6.23 -1.37
C VAL A 104 1.73 -6.48 -1.58
N LYS A 105 2.42 -5.54 -2.23
CA LYS A 105 3.89 -5.48 -2.26
C LYS A 105 4.32 -4.16 -1.65
N ILE A 106 5.27 -4.21 -0.74
CA ILE A 106 5.83 -3.03 -0.06
C ILE A 106 7.34 -3.04 -0.24
N ILE A 107 7.89 -1.90 -0.64
CA ILE A 107 9.32 -1.61 -0.60
C ILE A 107 9.51 -0.59 0.52
N LYS A 108 10.36 -0.91 1.50
CA LYS A 108 10.77 0.01 2.55
C LYS A 108 12.07 0.68 2.14
N HIS A 109 12.10 2.00 2.18
CA HIS A 109 13.30 2.78 1.84
C HIS A 109 14.10 3.08 3.11
N LYS A 110 15.41 2.87 3.04
CA LYS A 110 16.32 3.08 4.17
C LYS A 110 16.53 4.57 4.45
N TRP A 111 16.28 4.96 5.70
CA TRP A 111 16.61 6.27 6.24
C TRP A 111 17.41 6.10 7.52
N THR A 112 18.73 6.31 7.42
CA THR A 112 19.64 6.23 8.57
C THR A 112 19.72 7.58 9.26
N ARG A 113 19.65 7.59 10.60
CA ARG A 113 19.78 8.82 11.39
C ARG A 113 21.19 9.40 11.21
N LEU A 114 21.25 10.69 10.90
CA LEU A 114 22.51 11.39 10.73
C LEU A 114 23.18 11.62 12.11
N ASN A 115 24.50 11.45 12.19
CA ASN A 115 25.28 11.81 13.38
C ASN A 115 25.98 13.16 13.14
N VAL A 116 25.85 14.10 14.07
CA VAL A 116 26.53 15.41 14.08
C VAL A 116 27.37 15.49 15.34
N ASP A 117 28.67 15.77 15.22
CA ASP A 117 29.61 15.86 16.35
C ASP A 117 29.55 14.64 17.30
N GLY A 118 29.44 13.45 16.72
CA GLY A 118 29.36 12.18 17.45
C GLY A 118 28.01 11.90 18.13
N LYS A 119 26.99 12.74 17.92
CA LYS A 119 25.64 12.60 18.51
C LYS A 119 24.58 12.37 17.43
N PRO A 120 23.60 11.48 17.66
CA PRO A 120 22.50 11.30 16.71
C PRO A 120 21.62 12.55 16.63
N HIS A 121 21.37 13.04 15.40
CA HIS A 121 20.55 14.22 15.17
C HIS A 121 19.07 13.92 15.46
N PRO A 122 18.31 14.83 16.11
CA PRO A 122 16.92 14.56 16.51
C PRO A 122 15.99 14.27 15.33
N HIS A 123 16.24 14.85 14.15
CA HIS A 123 15.30 14.79 13.02
C HIS A 123 15.96 14.89 11.62
N SER A 124 17.24 14.55 11.50
CA SER A 124 17.93 14.54 10.20
C SER A 124 18.35 13.12 9.84
N PHE A 125 18.17 12.76 8.57
CA PHE A 125 18.40 11.43 8.05
C PHE A 125 19.15 11.50 6.73
N VAL A 126 19.85 10.42 6.40
CA VAL A 126 20.53 10.23 5.13
C VAL A 126 20.09 8.90 4.52
N ARG A 127 20.02 8.86 3.19
CA ARG A 127 19.83 7.63 2.43
C ARG A 127 21.22 7.07 2.11
N ASP A 128 21.66 6.13 2.93
CA ASP A 128 23.02 5.55 2.92
C ASP A 128 23.08 4.17 2.24
N GLY A 129 22.06 3.82 1.45
CA GLY A 129 21.96 2.56 0.72
C GLY A 129 20.61 2.38 0.03
N GLU A 130 20.54 1.39 -0.85
CA GLU A 130 19.33 1.01 -1.62
C GLU A 130 18.81 -0.40 -1.25
N ASP A 131 19.46 -1.07 -0.29
CA ASP A 131 19.07 -2.38 0.23
C ASP A 131 17.81 -2.34 1.12
#